data_AF-A0AAV5AYI2-F1
#
_entry.id   AF-A0AAV5AYI2-F1
#
_cell.length_a   1.000
_cell.length_b   1.000
_cell.length_c   1.000
_cell.angle_alpha   90.00
_cell.angle_beta   90.00
_cell.angle_gamma   90.00
#
_symmetry.space_group_name_H-M   'P 1'
#
loop_
_entity.id
_entity.type
_entity.pdbx_description
1 polymer ?
#
loop_
_entity_poly.entity_id
_entity_poly.type
_entity_poly.pdbx_seq_one_letter_code
_entity_poly.pdbx_strand_id
1 'polypeptide(L)'
;MEPIAFDDIPDEVFLEDIYELTESIKNDFPAWLKVIVEQLGGNANTIRFTDFVENTDDEASPIEFAGYFYDISTRKMYQYTVIDSQFAFKLVDLSSLTEQDTFSLKVLHLLQ
;
A
#
# COMPACT_ATOMS: atom_id res chain seq x y z
N MET A 1 -9.62 -18.13 -12.06
CA MET A 1 -9.00 -18.50 -10.77
C MET A 1 -9.77 -17.73 -9.72
N GLU A 2 -10.16 -18.35 -8.62
CA GLU A 2 -10.70 -17.58 -7.48
C GLU A 2 -9.54 -16.80 -6.83
N PRO A 3 -9.76 -15.56 -6.38
CA PRO A 3 -8.71 -14.79 -5.69
C PRO A 3 -8.26 -15.49 -4.42
N ILE A 4 -6.96 -15.54 -4.18
CA ILE A 4 -6.39 -16.07 -2.93
C ILE A 4 -6.63 -15.05 -1.81
N ALA A 5 -7.15 -15.51 -0.66
CA ALA A 5 -7.28 -14.68 0.53
C ALA A 5 -5.90 -14.29 1.06
N PHE A 6 -5.73 -13.06 1.53
CA PHE A 6 -4.42 -12.59 1.97
C PHE A 6 -3.83 -13.45 3.10
N ASP A 7 -4.67 -13.90 4.03
CA ASP A 7 -4.27 -14.76 5.15
C ASP A 7 -3.68 -16.12 4.74
N ASP A 8 -3.93 -16.55 3.49
CA ASP A 8 -3.40 -17.81 2.96
C ASP A 8 -2.03 -17.64 2.28
N ILE A 9 -1.54 -16.39 2.13
CA ILE A 9 -0.25 -16.08 1.51
C ILE A 9 0.85 -16.10 2.58
N PRO A 10 1.92 -16.89 2.42
CA PRO A 10 3.05 -16.85 3.35
C PRO A 10 3.71 -15.46 3.38
N ASP A 11 3.96 -14.92 4.58
CA ASP A 11 4.63 -13.63 4.78
C ASP A 11 5.91 -13.51 3.93
N GLU A 12 6.74 -14.56 3.84
CA GLU A 12 8.00 -14.54 3.08
C GLU A 12 7.78 -14.28 1.59
N VAL A 13 6.81 -14.97 0.98
CA VAL A 13 6.47 -14.81 -0.45
C VAL A 13 5.92 -13.42 -0.71
N PHE A 14 4.99 -12.97 0.14
CA PHE A 14 4.41 -11.64 0.06
C PHE A 14 5.46 -10.53 0.17
N LEU A 15 6.40 -10.67 1.11
CA LEU A 15 7.41 -9.65 1.38
C LEU A 15 8.49 -9.56 0.31
N GLU A 16 8.85 -10.68 -0.32
CA GLU A 16 9.79 -10.69 -1.45
C GLU A 16 9.20 -9.96 -2.66
N ASP A 17 7.93 -10.20 -2.99
CA ASP A 17 7.27 -9.62 -4.16
C ASP A 17 7.19 -8.08 -4.11
N ILE A 18 7.03 -7.51 -2.91
CA ILE A 18 6.83 -6.06 -2.73
C ILE A 18 8.12 -5.31 -2.34
N TYR A 19 9.26 -6.00 -2.26
CA TYR A 19 10.51 -5.42 -1.77
C TYR A 19 11.00 -4.28 -2.67
N GLU A 20 11.12 -4.51 -3.98
CA GLU A 20 11.65 -3.52 -4.93
C GLU A 20 10.77 -2.27 -4.98
N LEU A 21 9.45 -2.45 -5.02
CA LEU A 21 8.47 -1.35 -4.99
C LEU A 21 8.64 -0.52 -3.72
N THR A 22 8.70 -1.19 -2.56
CA THR A 22 8.88 -0.52 -1.28
C THR A 22 10.15 0.33 -1.30
N GLU A 23 11.28 -0.22 -1.77
CA GLU A 23 12.54 0.53 -1.79
C GLU A 23 12.48 1.73 -2.74
N SER A 24 11.80 1.63 -3.89
CA SER A 24 11.56 2.79 -4.77
C SER A 24 10.79 3.89 -4.06
N ILE A 25 9.64 3.56 -3.45
CA ILE A 25 8.79 4.54 -2.77
C ILE A 25 9.52 5.20 -1.60
N LYS A 26 10.35 4.45 -0.87
CA LYS A 26 11.17 5.03 0.21
C LYS A 26 12.14 6.08 -0.31
N ASN A 27 12.73 5.86 -1.47
CA ASN A 27 13.68 6.78 -2.09
C ASN A 27 12.98 7.99 -2.73
N ASP A 28 11.87 7.75 -3.41
CA ASP A 28 11.14 8.78 -4.17
C ASP A 28 10.24 9.64 -3.26
N PHE A 29 9.66 9.03 -2.21
CA PHE A 29 8.70 9.66 -1.29
C PHE A 29 9.05 9.46 0.20
N PRO A 30 10.26 9.87 0.65
CA PRO A 30 10.70 9.66 2.04
C PRO A 30 9.80 10.36 3.08
N ALA A 31 9.08 11.42 2.68
CA ALA A 31 8.15 12.12 3.54
C ALA A 31 6.94 11.26 3.96
N TRP A 32 6.48 10.35 3.10
CA TRP A 32 5.34 9.47 3.40
C TRP A 32 5.70 8.49 4.52
N LEU A 33 6.89 7.88 4.43
CA LEU A 33 7.42 7.02 5.48
C LEU A 33 7.51 7.73 6.82
N LYS A 34 7.95 8.99 6.81
CA LYS A 34 8.05 9.80 8.02
C LYS A 34 6.68 9.96 8.69
N VAL A 35 5.65 10.28 7.91
CA VAL A 35 4.26 10.40 8.42
C VAL A 35 3.77 9.08 9.03
N ILE A 36 4.02 7.94 8.35
CA ILE A 36 3.62 6.62 8.86
C ILE A 36 4.31 6.33 10.20
N VAL A 37 5.63 6.51 10.27
CA VAL A 37 6.42 6.24 11.47
C VAL A 37 6.01 7.15 12.62
N GLU A 38 5.77 8.44 12.36
CA GLU A 38 5.34 9.40 13.37
C GLU A 38 3.96 9.06 13.95
N GLN A 39 3.01 8.62 13.10
CA GLN A 39 1.65 8.30 13.53
C GLN A 39 1.53 6.91 14.19
N LEU A 40 2.29 5.92 13.72
CA LEU A 40 2.25 4.56 14.27
C LEU A 40 3.24 4.33 15.41
N GLY A 41 4.25 5.20 15.58
CA GLY A 41 5.33 5.02 16.56
C GLY A 41 6.26 3.85 16.23
N GLY A 42 6.37 3.48 14.95
CA GLY A 42 7.06 2.28 14.46
C GLY A 42 8.47 2.52 13.92
N ASN A 43 8.98 1.54 13.15
CA ASN A 43 10.25 1.65 12.44
C ASN A 43 9.99 1.62 10.94
N ALA A 44 10.56 2.57 10.19
CA ALA A 44 10.49 2.62 8.73
C ALA A 44 10.83 1.29 8.04
N ASN A 45 11.73 0.50 8.62
CA ASN A 45 12.16 -0.79 8.09
C ASN A 45 11.09 -1.89 8.19
N THR A 46 10.03 -1.69 8.98
CA THR A 46 8.90 -2.64 9.08
C THR A 46 7.76 -2.30 8.14
N ILE A 47 7.82 -1.14 7.48
CA ILE A 47 6.80 -0.70 6.53
C ILE A 47 7.12 -1.23 5.13
N ARG A 48 6.13 -1.81 4.48
CA ARG A 48 6.19 -2.28 3.09
C ARG A 48 5.01 -1.72 2.31
N PHE A 49 5.27 -1.03 1.22
CA PHE A 49 4.22 -0.61 0.30
C PHE A 49 3.91 -1.78 -0.61
N THR A 50 2.63 -2.12 -0.73
CA THR A 50 2.19 -3.30 -1.48
C THR A 50 1.86 -2.93 -2.93
N ASP A 51 1.39 -1.70 -3.12
CA ASP A 51 1.12 -1.11 -4.42
C ASP A 51 1.35 0.42 -4.42
N PHE A 52 1.30 0.97 -5.62
CA PHE A 52 1.41 2.39 -5.91
C PHE A 52 0.59 2.70 -7.15
N VAL A 53 -0.59 3.26 -6.95
CA VAL A 53 -1.50 3.57 -8.05
C VAL A 53 -1.65 5.08 -8.16
N GLU A 54 -1.21 5.63 -9.29
CA GLU A 54 -1.49 7.00 -9.68
C GLU A 54 -2.89 7.07 -10.28
N ASN A 55 -3.68 8.04 -9.84
CA ASN A 55 -5.01 8.27 -10.39
C ASN A 55 -4.90 9.13 -11.65
N THR A 56 -4.72 8.47 -12.80
CA THR A 56 -4.63 9.13 -14.11
C THR A 56 -5.96 9.25 -14.84
N ASP A 57 -6.99 8.55 -14.36
CA ASP A 57 -8.21 8.29 -15.14
C ASP A 57 -9.39 9.18 -14.73
N ASP A 58 -9.37 9.75 -13.52
CA ASP A 58 -10.41 10.67 -13.02
C ASP A 58 -9.81 12.03 -12.64
N GLU A 59 -9.79 12.95 -13.62
CA GLU A 59 -9.35 14.35 -13.43
C GLU A 59 -10.21 15.14 -12.43
N ALA A 60 -11.42 14.68 -12.10
CA ALA A 60 -12.29 15.31 -11.12
C ALA A 60 -12.01 14.84 -9.69
N SER A 61 -11.32 13.72 -9.53
CA SER A 61 -10.92 13.19 -8.23
C SER A 61 -9.69 13.95 -7.72
N PRO A 62 -9.70 14.42 -6.46
CA PRO A 62 -8.55 15.09 -5.85
C PRO A 62 -7.46 14.10 -5.42
N ILE A 63 -7.69 12.80 -5.57
CA ILE A 63 -6.73 11.74 -5.20
C ILE A 63 -5.67 11.70 -6.30
N GLU A 64 -4.41 11.93 -5.92
CA GLU A 64 -3.23 11.82 -6.79
C GLU A 64 -2.73 10.38 -6.80
N PHE A 65 -2.61 9.78 -5.61
CA PHE A 65 -2.16 8.41 -5.42
C PHE A 65 -3.04 7.67 -4.42
N ALA A 66 -3.20 6.38 -4.61
CA ALA A 66 -3.82 5.49 -3.64
C ALA A 66 -3.11 4.13 -3.62
N GLY A 67 -3.25 3.44 -2.49
CA GLY A 67 -2.71 2.11 -2.35
C GLY A 67 -2.79 1.57 -0.93
N TYR A 68 -1.98 0.56 -0.66
CA TYR A 68 -1.84 -0.08 0.63
C TYR A 68 -0.38 -0.20 1.07
N PHE A 69 -0.19 -0.18 2.38
CA PHE A 69 1.05 -0.57 3.01
C PHE A 69 0.80 -1.53 4.18
N TYR A 70 1.75 -2.43 4.36
CA TYR A 70 1.77 -3.44 5.40
C TYR A 70 2.83 -3.08 6.45
N ASP A 71 2.45 -3.14 7.72
CA ASP A 71 3.39 -3.09 8.83
C ASP A 71 3.66 -4.51 9.34
N ILE A 72 4.86 -5.00 9.06
CA ILE A 72 5.32 -6.34 9.43
C ILE A 72 5.30 -6.53 10.95
N SER A 73 5.58 -5.47 11.72
CA SER A 73 5.72 -5.58 13.17
C SER A 73 4.40 -5.88 13.87
N THR A 74 3.29 -5.39 13.31
CA THR A 74 1.95 -5.57 13.87
C THR A 74 1.07 -6.49 13.02
N ARG A 75 1.55 -6.91 11.84
CA ARG A 75 0.80 -7.66 10.83
C ARG A 75 -0.52 -6.97 10.46
N LYS A 76 -0.44 -5.67 10.21
CA LYS A 76 -1.61 -4.83 9.88
C LYS A 76 -1.44 -4.21 8.50
N MET A 77 -2.55 -4.14 7.77
CA MET A 77 -2.64 -3.47 6.49
C MET A 77 -3.32 -2.11 6.66
N TYR A 78 -2.83 -1.13 5.92
CA TYR A 78 -3.36 0.22 5.90
C TYR A 78 -3.59 0.65 4.46
N GLN A 79 -4.74 1.26 4.19
CA GLN A 79 -5.00 1.94 2.93
C GLN A 79 -4.50 3.37 3.05
N TYR A 80 -3.74 3.84 2.06
CA TYR A 80 -3.30 5.22 1.95
C TYR A 80 -3.89 5.93 0.74
N THR A 81 -3.98 7.25 0.85
CA THR A 81 -4.30 8.17 -0.24
C THR A 81 -3.43 9.40 -0.14
N VAL A 82 -3.12 10.00 -1.28
CA VAL A 82 -2.42 11.27 -1.39
C VAL A 82 -3.31 12.26 -2.10
N ILE A 83 -3.58 13.38 -1.44
CA ILE A 83 -4.43 14.48 -1.95
C ILE A 83 -3.68 15.78 -1.70
N ASP A 84 -3.50 16.61 -2.73
CA ASP A 84 -2.72 17.84 -2.64
C ASP A 84 -1.31 17.60 -2.03
N SER A 85 -0.65 16.51 -2.43
CA SER A 85 0.62 16.02 -1.86
C SER A 85 0.59 15.67 -0.36
N GLN A 86 -0.58 15.59 0.27
CA GLN A 86 -0.74 15.18 1.67
C GLN A 86 -1.04 13.69 1.78
N PHE A 87 -0.16 12.97 2.48
CA PHE A 87 -0.31 11.55 2.74
C PHE A 87 -1.22 11.30 3.95
N ALA A 88 -2.29 10.54 3.74
CA ALA A 88 -3.19 10.08 4.78
C ALA A 88 -3.41 8.57 4.66
N PHE A 89 -3.68 7.90 5.77
CA PHE A 89 -3.94 6.47 5.77
C PHE A 89 -4.91 6.05 6.88
N LYS A 90 -5.49 4.86 6.73
CA LYS A 90 -6.39 4.24 7.71
C LYS A 90 -6.14 2.74 7.78
N LEU A 91 -6.37 2.16 8.96
CA LEU A 91 -6.35 0.71 9.15
C LEU A 91 -7.46 0.06 8.31
N VAL A 92 -7.15 -1.06 7.68
CA VAL A 92 -8.12 -1.91 6.98
C VAL A 92 -8.14 -3.31 7.56
N ASP A 93 -9.28 -3.98 7.42
CA ASP A 93 -9.44 -5.37 7.86
C ASP A 93 -8.75 -6.30 6.85
N LEU A 94 -7.69 -6.98 7.27
CA LEU A 94 -6.92 -7.87 6.41
C LEU A 94 -7.78 -9.00 5.84
N SER A 95 -8.76 -9.49 6.62
CA SER A 95 -9.66 -10.57 6.20
C SER A 95 -10.64 -10.15 5.09
N SER A 96 -10.76 -8.84 4.85
CA SER A 96 -11.56 -8.31 3.74
C SER A 96 -10.77 -8.18 2.43
N LEU A 97 -9.46 -8.47 2.46
CA LEU A 97 -8.56 -8.30 1.31
C LEU A 97 -8.18 -9.63 0.68
N THR A 98 -8.01 -9.58 -0.62
CA THR A 98 -7.47 -10.66 -1.45
C THR A 98 -6.16 -10.23 -2.10
N GLU A 99 -5.44 -11.17 -2.72
CA GLU A 99 -4.24 -10.85 -3.50
C GLU A 99 -4.51 -9.75 -4.55
N GLN A 100 -5.71 -9.68 -5.13
CA GLN A 100 -6.01 -8.71 -6.18
C GLN A 100 -6.06 -7.27 -5.64
N ASP A 101 -6.42 -7.10 -4.36
CA ASP A 101 -6.55 -5.79 -3.73
C ASP A 101 -5.19 -5.17 -3.39
N THR A 102 -4.20 -5.99 -3.03
CA THR A 102 -2.91 -5.51 -2.49
C THR A 102 -1.74 -5.68 -3.44
N PHE A 103 -1.82 -6.59 -4.42
CA PHE A 103 -0.76 -6.81 -5.40
C PHE A 103 -0.91 -5.95 -6.65
N SER A 104 -2.00 -5.19 -6.77
CA SER A 104 -2.40 -4.40 -7.94
C SER A 104 -1.79 -4.97 -9.22
N LEU A 105 -2.47 -5.95 -9.82
CA LEU A 105 -2.24 -6.39 -11.20
C LEU A 105 -2.04 -5.13 -12.08
N LYS A 106 -0.78 -4.74 -12.27
CA LYS A 106 -0.26 -3.75 -13.21
C LYS A 106 -1.17 -2.54 -13.47
N VAL A 107 -0.89 -1.36 -12.89
CA VAL A 107 -0.98 -0.05 -13.60
C VAL A 107 -2.30 0.30 -14.33
N LEU A 108 -3.37 -0.47 -14.24
CA LEU A 108 -4.50 -0.39 -15.17
C LEU A 108 -5.78 -0.74 -14.43
N HIS A 109 -6.65 0.26 -14.35
CA HIS A 109 -8.02 0.23 -13.87
C HIS A 109 -8.17 0.38 -12.36
N LEU A 110 -7.96 1.59 -11.86
CA LEU A 110 -8.93 2.10 -10.88
C LEU A 110 -10.16 2.63 -11.65
N LEU A 111 -10.95 1.65 -12.12
CA LEU A 111 -12.43 1.59 -12.23
C LEU A 111 -13.09 2.52 -13.28
N GLN A 112 -13.60 2.00 -14.41
CA GLN A 112 -14.96 1.44 -14.60
C GLN A 112 -16.12 2.29 -14.10
#